data_AF-A0A6S6M906-F1
#
_entry.id   AF-A0A6S6M906-F1
#
_cell.length_a   1.000
_cell.length_b   1.000
_cell.length_c   1.000
_cell.angle_alpha   90.00
_cell.angle_beta   90.00
_cell.angle_gamma   90.00
#
_symmetry.space_group_name_H-M   'P 1'
#
loop_
_entity.id
_entity.type
_entity.pdbx_description
1 polymer ?
#
loop_
_entity_poly.entity_id
_entity_poly.type
_entity_poly.pdbx_seq_one_letter_code
_entity_poly.pdbx_strand_id
1 'polypeptide(L)'
;MTRTRKTLFILIPLLLLAFSAWSAEAPPESVCLQCHGSLPDRLGAPVNLWKKSVHAQNGISCNSCHGGDPTDAPTAMTPAKGFLGAPKETAIPAFCGRCHPGVLKDYLSSAHGRALGNGGPTCVTCHGNHEVLKASLALINEKSCSRCHSFERARIIRDAMQQTEAHIQGIEGRLSRYQSIGVDTERLGKELFSVRNSFHSLFHEVNTALVKSESGRINAELSKLDGELQLIDDEQGRRRVVGGIAVALLLALALFAYLLRKTFRD
;
A
#
# COMPACT_ATOMS: atom_id res chain seq x y z
N MET A 1 65.39 31.38 -31.35
CA MET A 1 64.29 32.27 -31.81
C MET A 1 63.26 31.37 -32.49
N THR A 2 61.97 31.26 -32.17
CA THR A 2 61.05 31.95 -31.26
C THR A 2 59.84 31.03 -31.03
N ARG A 3 59.54 30.81 -29.75
CA ARG A 3 58.26 30.49 -29.09
C ARG A 3 57.01 30.94 -29.87
N THR A 4 55.98 30.08 -29.96
CA THR A 4 54.59 30.43 -29.56
C THR A 4 53.66 29.21 -29.48
N ARG A 5 53.14 28.98 -28.27
CA ARG A 5 51.91 28.22 -27.98
C ARG A 5 50.70 28.92 -28.63
N LYS A 6 49.75 28.17 -29.18
CA LYS A 6 48.33 28.57 -29.23
C LYS A 6 47.41 27.37 -28.96
N THR A 7 46.73 27.48 -27.81
CA THR A 7 45.44 26.91 -27.36
C THR A 7 44.48 26.48 -28.48
N LEU A 8 43.94 25.26 -28.44
CA LEU A 8 42.66 24.86 -27.80
C LEU A 8 41.43 25.51 -28.45
N PHE A 9 40.69 24.74 -29.26
CA PHE A 9 39.22 24.83 -29.39
C PHE A 9 38.69 23.47 -29.88
N ILE A 10 38.39 22.58 -28.92
CA ILE A 10 37.55 21.41 -29.16
C ILE A 10 36.11 21.95 -29.24
N LEU A 11 35.55 21.98 -30.45
CA LEU A 11 34.13 22.23 -30.69
C LEU A 11 33.33 21.00 -30.23
N ILE A 12 32.98 20.95 -28.96
CA ILE A 12 31.90 20.09 -28.46
C ILE A 12 30.60 20.84 -28.76
N PRO A 13 29.72 20.37 -29.65
CA PRO A 13 28.39 20.94 -29.73
C PRO A 13 27.67 20.53 -28.44
N LEU A 14 27.45 21.52 -27.58
CA LEU A 14 26.62 21.47 -26.40
C LEU A 14 25.20 21.11 -26.86
N LEU A 15 24.90 19.82 -26.92
CA LEU A 15 23.56 19.29 -27.15
C LEU A 15 22.75 19.59 -25.89
N LEU A 16 22.25 20.82 -25.80
CA LEU A 16 21.18 21.23 -24.90
C LEU A 16 19.93 20.43 -25.28
N LEU A 17 19.86 19.19 -24.80
CA LEU A 17 18.60 18.47 -24.65
C LEU A 17 17.76 19.29 -23.68
N ALA A 18 16.92 20.15 -24.24
CA ALA A 18 15.76 20.68 -23.57
C ALA A 18 14.93 19.48 -23.12
N PHE A 19 15.17 19.03 -21.89
CA PHE A 19 14.25 18.22 -21.13
C PHE A 19 13.02 19.10 -20.95
N SER A 20 12.13 19.04 -21.94
CA SER A 20 10.76 19.52 -21.81
C SER A 20 10.22 18.77 -20.61
N ALA A 21 10.15 19.44 -19.47
CA ALA A 21 9.41 18.94 -18.32
C ALA A 21 7.99 18.75 -18.84
N TRP A 22 7.66 17.50 -19.14
CA TRP A 22 6.31 17.08 -19.42
C TRP A 22 5.59 17.22 -18.08
N SER A 23 5.11 18.43 -17.80
CA SER A 23 4.20 18.67 -16.71
C SER A 23 2.97 17.83 -17.01
N ALA A 24 2.86 16.69 -16.36
CA ALA A 24 1.61 15.95 -16.31
C ALA A 24 0.59 16.90 -15.68
N GLU A 25 -0.28 17.46 -16.51
CA GLU A 25 -1.38 18.29 -16.06
C GLU A 25 -2.24 17.42 -15.14
N ALA A 26 -2.48 17.91 -13.91
CA ALA A 26 -3.29 17.18 -12.97
C ALA A 26 -4.65 16.90 -13.62
N PRO A 27 -5.22 15.69 -13.47
CA PRO A 27 -6.52 15.38 -14.06
C PRO A 27 -7.53 16.45 -13.62
N PRO A 28 -8.37 16.95 -14.54
CA PRO A 28 -9.28 18.04 -14.25
C PRO A 28 -10.17 17.68 -13.05
N GLU A 29 -10.21 18.57 -12.07
CA GLU A 29 -11.01 18.38 -10.85
C GLU A 29 -12.48 18.19 -11.22
N SER A 30 -13.17 17.21 -10.64
CA SER A 30 -14.56 16.94 -10.98
C SER A 30 -15.47 18.12 -10.60
N VAL A 31 -16.53 18.33 -11.37
CA VAL A 31 -17.56 19.33 -11.06
C VAL A 31 -18.14 19.13 -9.66
N CYS A 32 -18.24 17.87 -9.22
CA CYS A 32 -18.65 17.53 -7.86
C CYS A 32 -17.77 18.24 -6.82
N LEU A 33 -16.45 18.15 -6.97
CA LEU A 33 -15.49 18.75 -6.06
C LEU A 33 -15.47 20.28 -6.16
N GLN A 34 -15.54 20.83 -7.38
CA GLN A 34 -15.54 22.29 -7.60
C GLN A 34 -16.76 22.95 -6.94
N CYS A 35 -17.96 22.42 -7.21
CA CYS A 35 -19.19 22.97 -6.65
C CYS A 35 -19.29 22.67 -5.15
N HIS A 36 -19.17 21.42 -4.72
CA HIS A 36 -19.32 21.08 -3.29
C HIS A 36 -18.19 21.65 -2.43
N GLY A 37 -16.97 21.75 -2.95
CA GLY A 37 -15.83 22.32 -2.22
C GLY A 37 -16.00 23.81 -1.89
N SER A 38 -16.86 24.51 -2.63
CA SER A 38 -17.18 25.92 -2.43
C SER A 38 -18.41 26.15 -1.54
N LEU A 39 -19.15 25.10 -1.20
CA LEU A 39 -20.36 25.20 -0.37
C LEU A 39 -20.03 25.14 1.13
N PRO A 40 -20.79 25.85 1.98
CA PRO A 40 -20.59 25.79 3.42
C PRO A 40 -21.14 24.49 4.03
N ASP A 41 -20.75 24.26 5.28
CA ASP A 41 -21.34 23.30 6.21
C ASP A 41 -21.48 21.88 5.63
N ARG A 42 -22.70 21.33 5.69
CA ARG A 42 -23.02 19.94 5.38
C ARG A 42 -22.66 19.54 3.95
N LEU A 43 -22.66 20.47 3.00
CA LEU A 43 -22.44 20.16 1.59
C LEU A 43 -20.97 20.25 1.19
N GLY A 44 -20.16 21.08 1.86
CA GLY A 44 -18.71 21.16 1.61
C GLY A 44 -17.82 20.39 2.57
N ALA A 45 -18.27 20.12 3.80
CA ALA A 45 -17.51 19.34 4.77
C ALA A 45 -17.06 17.95 4.23
N PRO A 46 -17.91 17.19 3.49
CA PRO A 46 -17.47 15.93 2.89
C PRO A 46 -16.27 16.04 1.94
N VAL A 47 -16.13 17.17 1.23
CA VAL A 47 -14.99 17.40 0.31
C VAL A 47 -13.68 17.53 1.11
N ASN A 48 -13.71 18.28 2.22
CA ASN A 48 -12.53 18.46 3.07
C ASN A 48 -12.11 17.16 3.77
N LEU A 49 -13.07 16.34 4.18
CA LEU A 49 -12.84 15.02 4.73
C LEU A 49 -12.30 14.06 3.66
N TRP A 50 -12.91 14.05 2.47
CA TRP A 50 -12.49 13.21 1.35
C TRP A 50 -11.06 13.47 0.91
N LYS A 51 -10.61 14.74 0.87
CA LYS A 51 -9.22 15.09 0.50
C LYS A 51 -8.16 14.38 1.36
N LYS A 52 -8.50 13.95 2.58
CA LYS A 52 -7.60 13.23 3.49
C LYS A 52 -7.69 11.70 3.37
N SER A 53 -8.67 11.19 2.62
CA SER A 53 -8.96 9.77 2.50
C SER A 53 -7.97 9.03 1.61
N VAL A 54 -7.87 7.71 1.79
CA VAL A 54 -7.15 6.83 0.84
C VAL A 54 -7.83 6.81 -0.52
N HIS A 55 -9.13 7.08 -0.59
CA HIS A 55 -9.86 7.16 -1.85
C HIS A 55 -9.41 8.35 -2.69
N ALA A 56 -9.23 9.53 -2.09
CA ALA A 56 -8.68 10.68 -2.79
C ALA A 56 -7.25 10.43 -3.29
N GLN A 57 -6.41 9.80 -2.47
CA GLN A 57 -5.04 9.43 -2.84
C GLN A 57 -4.98 8.48 -4.05
N ASN A 58 -6.05 7.72 -4.30
CA ASN A 58 -6.18 6.77 -5.40
C ASN A 58 -7.12 7.26 -6.52
N GLY A 59 -7.48 8.56 -6.55
CA GLY A 59 -8.29 9.14 -7.62
C GLY A 59 -9.77 8.73 -7.62
N ILE A 60 -10.28 8.14 -6.53
CA ILE A 60 -11.69 7.74 -6.40
C ILE A 60 -12.53 8.96 -6.02
N SER A 61 -13.12 9.61 -7.02
CA SER A 61 -13.96 10.81 -6.90
C SER A 61 -15.36 10.51 -6.30
N CYS A 62 -16.11 11.57 -5.97
CA CYS A 62 -17.43 11.52 -5.33
C CYS A 62 -18.43 10.62 -6.10
N ASN A 63 -18.42 10.75 -7.43
CA ASN A 63 -19.30 10.02 -8.35
C ASN A 63 -19.01 8.52 -8.40
N SER A 64 -17.80 8.07 -8.04
CA SER A 64 -17.49 6.63 -7.97
C SER A 64 -18.34 5.91 -6.92
N CYS A 65 -18.74 6.63 -5.86
CA CYS A 65 -19.65 6.11 -4.84
C CYS A 65 -21.09 6.57 -5.07
N HIS A 66 -21.29 7.89 -5.19
CA HIS A 66 -22.61 8.52 -5.23
C HIS A 66 -23.25 8.51 -6.62
N GLY A 67 -22.55 8.04 -7.66
CA GLY A 67 -23.01 8.12 -9.05
C GLY A 67 -23.07 9.55 -9.58
N GLY A 68 -23.83 9.76 -10.65
CA GLY A 68 -23.93 11.07 -11.29
C GLY A 68 -22.86 11.33 -12.34
N ASP A 69 -22.89 12.52 -12.92
CA ASP A 69 -21.99 12.94 -13.99
C ASP A 69 -20.97 13.96 -13.46
N PRO A 70 -19.67 13.62 -13.36
CA PRO A 70 -18.65 14.53 -12.85
C PRO A 70 -18.26 15.65 -13.83
N THR A 71 -18.85 15.68 -15.03
CA THR A 71 -18.50 16.62 -16.10
C THR A 71 -19.60 17.64 -16.42
N ASP A 72 -20.82 17.46 -15.89
CA ASP A 72 -22.01 18.23 -16.27
C ASP A 72 -22.75 18.78 -15.03
N ALA A 73 -22.36 19.98 -14.55
CA ALA A 73 -22.89 20.55 -13.29
C ALA A 73 -24.42 20.65 -13.22
N PRO A 74 -25.11 21.18 -14.25
CA PRO A 74 -26.56 21.34 -14.21
C PRO A 74 -27.33 20.04 -13.97
N THR A 75 -26.83 18.90 -14.50
CA THR A 75 -27.56 17.62 -14.42
C THR A 75 -26.83 16.51 -13.65
N ALA A 76 -25.66 16.82 -13.07
CA ALA A 76 -24.77 15.89 -12.39
C ALA A 76 -25.49 14.98 -11.38
N MET A 77 -26.44 15.53 -10.62
CA MET A 77 -27.15 14.82 -9.54
C MET A 77 -28.54 14.32 -9.94
N THR A 78 -28.84 14.22 -11.24
CA THR A 78 -30.13 13.69 -11.69
C THR A 78 -30.17 12.16 -11.66
N PRO A 79 -31.33 11.53 -11.44
CA PRO A 79 -31.49 10.08 -11.58
C PRO A 79 -31.11 9.57 -12.97
N ALA A 80 -31.33 10.37 -14.02
CA ALA A 80 -30.97 10.04 -15.40
C ALA A 80 -29.45 9.87 -15.58
N LYS A 81 -28.64 10.57 -14.79
CA LYS A 81 -27.17 10.40 -14.74
C LYS A 81 -26.72 9.35 -13.72
N GLY A 82 -27.64 8.54 -13.19
CA GLY A 82 -27.34 7.49 -12.23
C GLY A 82 -26.93 8.01 -10.86
N PHE A 83 -27.34 9.21 -10.48
CA PHE A 83 -27.05 9.73 -9.13
C PHE A 83 -27.84 8.96 -8.07
N LEU A 84 -27.13 8.56 -7.01
CA LEU A 84 -27.63 7.69 -5.96
C LEU A 84 -27.88 8.44 -4.64
N GLY A 85 -27.35 9.66 -4.51
CA GLY A 85 -27.44 10.46 -3.30
C GLY A 85 -26.73 9.84 -2.10
N ALA A 86 -27.10 10.29 -0.90
CA ALA A 86 -26.62 9.70 0.34
C ALA A 86 -27.33 8.36 0.60
N PRO A 87 -26.61 7.23 0.70
CA PRO A 87 -27.24 5.93 0.90
C PRO A 87 -27.93 5.83 2.26
N LYS A 88 -29.04 5.11 2.31
CA LYS A 88 -29.59 4.60 3.57
C LYS A 88 -28.64 3.56 4.17
N GLU A 89 -28.71 3.36 5.48
CA GLU A 89 -27.82 2.46 6.22
C GLU A 89 -27.70 1.07 5.58
N THR A 90 -28.83 0.45 5.22
CA THR A 90 -28.88 -0.88 4.59
C THR A 90 -28.27 -0.94 3.18
N ALA A 91 -28.11 0.21 2.52
CA ALA A 91 -27.50 0.31 1.19
C ALA A 91 -25.98 0.61 1.24
N ILE A 92 -25.44 0.97 2.40
CA ILE A 92 -24.02 1.32 2.56
C ILE A 92 -23.10 0.16 2.13
N PRO A 93 -23.31 -1.11 2.55
CA PRO A 93 -22.43 -2.21 2.13
C PRO A 93 -22.36 -2.36 0.61
N ALA A 94 -23.48 -2.13 -0.10
CA ALA A 94 -23.52 -2.22 -1.55
C ALA A 94 -22.69 -1.13 -2.24
N PHE A 95 -22.52 0.05 -1.64
CA PHE A 95 -21.63 1.10 -2.18
C PHE A 95 -20.17 0.66 -2.12
N CYS A 96 -19.72 0.20 -0.95
CA CYS A 96 -18.34 -0.25 -0.72
C CYS A 96 -18.02 -1.49 -1.56
N GLY A 97 -18.98 -2.42 -1.67
CA GLY A 97 -18.80 -3.70 -2.34
C GLY A 97 -18.66 -3.64 -3.86
N ARG A 98 -18.92 -2.49 -4.50
CA ARG A 98 -18.64 -2.29 -5.94
C ARG A 98 -17.16 -2.46 -6.27
N CYS A 99 -16.31 -1.99 -5.36
CA CYS A 99 -14.85 -2.11 -5.49
C CYS A 99 -14.27 -3.15 -4.53
N HIS A 100 -14.95 -3.43 -3.41
CA HIS A 100 -14.53 -4.41 -2.42
C HIS A 100 -15.47 -5.63 -2.33
N PRO A 101 -15.63 -6.41 -3.43
CA PRO A 101 -16.62 -7.49 -3.48
C PRO A 101 -16.31 -8.64 -2.52
N GLY A 102 -15.02 -8.96 -2.31
CA GLY A 102 -14.61 -9.98 -1.34
C GLY A 102 -14.98 -9.59 0.09
N VAL A 103 -14.70 -8.34 0.47
CA VAL A 103 -15.09 -7.79 1.79
C VAL A 103 -16.61 -7.75 1.96
N LEU A 104 -17.35 -7.37 0.91
CA LEU A 104 -18.81 -7.36 0.96
C LEU A 104 -19.35 -8.78 1.21
N LYS A 105 -18.82 -9.77 0.49
CA LYS A 105 -19.20 -11.18 0.67
C LYS A 105 -19.00 -11.61 2.12
N ASP A 106 -17.80 -11.41 2.66
CA ASP A 106 -17.41 -11.81 4.02
C ASP A 106 -18.24 -11.06 5.09
N TYR A 107 -18.55 -9.78 4.84
CA TYR A 107 -19.42 -9.00 5.73
C TYR A 107 -20.86 -9.54 5.73
N LEU A 108 -21.44 -9.86 4.57
CA LEU A 108 -22.82 -10.34 4.47
C LEU A 108 -22.99 -11.74 5.08
N SER A 109 -21.96 -12.60 5.02
CA SER A 109 -21.93 -13.89 5.72
C SER A 109 -21.68 -13.77 7.22
N SER A 110 -21.28 -12.60 7.71
CA SER A 110 -21.00 -12.38 9.13
C SER A 110 -22.23 -12.19 10.00
N ALA A 111 -22.04 -12.23 11.33
CA ALA A 111 -23.10 -11.90 12.28
C ALA A 111 -23.55 -10.43 12.18
N HIS A 112 -22.64 -9.51 11.84
CA HIS A 112 -22.97 -8.10 11.65
C HIS A 112 -23.80 -7.87 10.38
N GLY A 113 -23.43 -8.51 9.28
CA GLY A 113 -24.18 -8.41 8.03
C GLY A 113 -25.57 -9.04 8.11
N ARG A 114 -25.71 -10.18 8.81
CA ARG A 114 -27.03 -10.77 9.10
C ARG A 114 -27.94 -9.88 9.95
N ALA A 115 -27.35 -9.01 10.77
CA ALA A 115 -28.08 -8.04 11.59
C ALA A 115 -28.30 -6.68 10.89
N LEU A 116 -27.90 -6.53 9.62
CA LEU A 116 -28.08 -5.29 8.87
C LEU A 116 -29.55 -4.85 8.85
N GLY A 117 -29.80 -3.59 9.22
CA GLY A 117 -31.16 -3.05 9.36
C GLY A 117 -31.87 -3.41 10.66
N ASN A 118 -31.29 -4.29 11.49
CA ASN A 118 -31.79 -4.69 12.80
C ASN A 118 -30.76 -4.43 13.91
N GLY A 119 -29.99 -3.33 13.79
CA GLY A 119 -28.97 -2.93 14.78
C GLY A 119 -27.54 -3.43 14.52
N GLY A 120 -27.31 -4.14 13.41
CA GLY A 120 -25.98 -4.52 12.96
C GLY A 120 -25.18 -3.32 12.41
N PRO A 121 -23.87 -3.22 12.69
CA PRO A 121 -23.03 -2.14 12.18
C PRO A 121 -22.82 -2.27 10.68
N THR A 122 -22.51 -1.14 10.01
CA THR A 122 -22.16 -1.10 8.58
C THR A 122 -20.68 -0.77 8.40
N CYS A 123 -20.22 -0.73 7.14
CA CYS A 123 -18.83 -0.38 6.80
C CYS A 123 -18.40 0.95 7.46
N VAL A 124 -19.27 1.96 7.42
CA VAL A 124 -18.97 3.31 7.91
C VAL A 124 -19.00 3.40 9.43
N THR A 125 -19.55 2.40 10.13
CA THR A 125 -19.55 2.34 11.60
C THR A 125 -18.12 2.21 12.13
N CYS A 126 -17.27 1.47 11.42
CA CYS A 126 -15.86 1.28 11.78
C CYS A 126 -14.95 2.16 10.93
N HIS A 127 -15.09 2.16 9.60
CA HIS A 127 -14.16 2.84 8.69
C HIS A 127 -14.45 4.33 8.50
N GLY A 128 -15.54 4.84 9.09
CA GLY A 128 -16.02 6.19 8.83
C GLY A 128 -16.61 6.35 7.43
N ASN A 129 -16.99 7.58 7.10
CA ASN A 129 -17.46 7.99 5.78
C ASN A 129 -16.71 9.26 5.37
N HIS A 130 -16.55 9.44 4.05
CA HIS A 130 -15.81 10.54 3.41
C HIS A 130 -14.32 10.64 3.80
N GLU A 131 -13.93 10.65 5.08
CA GLU A 131 -12.54 10.52 5.57
C GLU A 131 -12.12 9.05 5.73
N VAL A 132 -12.37 8.20 4.72
CA VAL A 132 -11.98 6.78 4.81
C VAL A 132 -10.45 6.67 4.80
N LEU A 133 -9.87 6.24 5.91
CA LEU A 133 -8.42 6.09 6.08
C LEU A 133 -7.95 4.67 5.74
N LYS A 134 -6.62 4.49 5.64
CA LYS A 134 -6.01 3.17 5.51
C LYS A 134 -6.41 2.32 6.71
N ALA A 135 -6.97 1.14 6.46
CA ALA A 135 -7.37 0.23 7.52
C ALA A 135 -6.18 -0.13 8.40
N SER A 136 -6.41 -0.16 9.71
CA SER A 136 -5.41 -0.55 10.71
C SER A 136 -6.10 -1.18 11.92
N LEU A 137 -5.31 -1.82 12.77
CA LEU A 137 -5.78 -2.43 14.03
C LEU A 137 -6.42 -1.39 14.98
N ALA A 138 -6.17 -0.09 14.78
CA ALA A 138 -6.82 0.97 15.56
C ALA A 138 -8.35 0.97 15.41
N LEU A 139 -8.89 0.42 14.32
CA LEU A 139 -10.33 0.25 14.11
C LEU A 139 -10.94 -0.77 15.08
N ILE A 140 -10.13 -1.70 15.59
CA ILE A 140 -10.53 -2.73 16.54
C ILE A 140 -10.21 -2.26 17.95
N ASN A 141 -11.05 -1.37 18.46
CA ASN A 141 -10.87 -0.77 19.79
C ASN A 141 -12.12 -0.96 20.66
N GLU A 142 -11.89 -0.96 21.97
CA GLU A 142 -12.94 -1.17 22.96
C GLU A 142 -14.07 -0.14 22.81
N LYS A 143 -13.75 1.14 22.60
CA LYS A 143 -14.77 2.20 22.43
C LYS A 143 -15.74 1.92 21.28
N SER A 144 -15.26 1.37 20.16
CA SER A 144 -16.07 1.15 18.96
C SER A 144 -16.86 -0.15 19.04
N CYS A 145 -16.22 -1.21 19.52
CA CYS A 145 -16.83 -2.54 19.62
C CYS A 145 -17.79 -2.66 20.80
N SER A 146 -17.53 -1.94 21.90
CA SER A 146 -18.37 -1.97 23.11
C SER A 146 -19.68 -1.17 23.00
N ARG A 147 -19.97 -0.59 21.83
CA ARG A 147 -21.22 0.14 21.59
C ARG A 147 -22.46 -0.75 21.61
N CYS A 148 -22.28 -2.04 21.32
CA CYS A 148 -23.40 -2.99 21.18
C CYS A 148 -23.22 -4.26 22.04
N HIS A 149 -22.00 -4.75 22.21
CA HIS A 149 -21.69 -5.98 22.95
C HIS A 149 -20.32 -5.88 23.64
N SER A 150 -19.96 -6.80 24.53
CA SER A 150 -18.64 -6.74 25.19
C SER A 150 -17.46 -6.81 24.21
N PHE A 151 -16.32 -6.24 24.59
CA PHE A 151 -15.11 -6.21 23.75
C PHE A 151 -14.42 -7.57 23.59
N GLU A 152 -14.80 -8.57 24.38
CA GLU A 152 -14.10 -9.86 24.50
C GLU A 152 -13.79 -10.52 23.15
N ARG A 153 -14.81 -10.65 22.28
CA ARG A 153 -14.66 -11.28 20.97
C ARG A 153 -13.78 -10.47 20.03
N ALA A 154 -13.90 -9.15 20.07
CA ALA A 154 -13.09 -8.26 19.24
C ALA A 154 -11.63 -8.24 19.70
N ARG A 155 -11.35 -8.38 21.00
CA ARG A 155 -9.98 -8.55 21.53
C ARG A 155 -9.31 -9.80 20.98
N ILE A 156 -9.99 -10.95 21.01
CA ILE A 156 -9.45 -12.21 20.44
C ILE A 156 -9.06 -12.03 18.97
N ILE A 157 -9.92 -11.36 18.19
CA ILE A 157 -9.66 -11.09 16.77
C ILE A 157 -8.48 -10.12 16.61
N ARG A 158 -8.45 -9.03 17.40
CA ARG A 158 -7.36 -8.05 17.37
C ARG A 158 -6.00 -8.69 17.66
N ASP A 159 -5.92 -9.53 18.68
CA ASP A 159 -4.67 -10.16 19.10
C ASP A 159 -4.15 -11.11 18.01
N ALA A 160 -5.04 -11.92 17.42
CA ALA A 160 -4.72 -12.76 16.27
C ALA A 160 -4.22 -11.93 15.09
N MET A 161 -4.88 -10.82 14.79
CA MET A 161 -4.48 -9.96 13.68
C MET A 161 -3.15 -9.24 13.93
N GLN A 162 -2.88 -8.82 15.16
CA GLN A 162 -1.64 -8.12 15.51
C GLN A 162 -0.40 -8.98 15.24
N GLN A 163 -0.48 -10.27 15.57
CA GLN A 163 0.62 -11.20 15.33
C GLN A 163 0.89 -11.38 13.83
N THR A 164 -0.15 -11.62 13.03
CA THR A 164 -0.01 -11.87 11.60
C THR A 164 0.40 -10.61 10.84
N GLU A 165 -0.11 -9.44 11.22
CA GLU A 165 0.28 -8.16 10.62
C GLU A 165 1.78 -7.85 10.85
N ALA A 166 2.31 -8.12 12.05
CA ALA A 166 3.73 -7.96 12.33
C ALA A 166 4.61 -8.88 11.45
N HIS A 167 4.15 -10.11 11.18
CA HIS A 167 4.86 -11.04 10.31
C HIS A 167 4.87 -10.54 8.85
N ILE A 168 3.72 -10.09 8.34
CA ILE A 168 3.60 -9.51 7.00
C ILE A 168 4.55 -8.31 6.85
N GLN A 169 4.55 -7.37 7.80
CA GLN A 169 5.41 -6.19 7.77
C GLN A 169 6.90 -6.55 7.79
N GLY A 170 7.28 -7.60 8.52
CA GLY A 170 8.64 -8.13 8.51
C GLY A 170 9.08 -8.59 7.10
N ILE A 171 8.22 -9.37 6.43
CA ILE A 171 8.46 -9.87 5.07
C ILE A 171 8.47 -8.71 4.06
N GLU A 172 7.53 -7.77 4.13
CA GLU A 172 7.49 -6.57 3.28
C GLU A 172 8.79 -5.76 3.40
N GLY A 173 9.30 -5.60 4.63
CA GLY A 173 10.56 -4.91 4.89
C GLY A 173 11.78 -5.62 4.27
N ARG A 174 11.81 -6.96 4.31
CA ARG A 174 12.86 -7.77 3.66
C ARG A 174 12.80 -7.64 2.13
N LEU A 175 11.61 -7.81 1.55
CA LEU A 175 11.38 -7.69 0.11
C LEU A 175 11.81 -6.32 -0.41
N SER A 176 11.45 -5.25 0.29
CA SER A 176 11.82 -3.88 -0.09
C SER A 176 13.34 -3.67 -0.08
N ARG A 177 14.05 -4.26 0.89
CA ARG A 177 15.53 -4.23 0.92
C ARG A 177 16.16 -5.01 -0.23
N TYR A 178 15.56 -6.11 -0.67
CA TYR A 178 16.06 -6.87 -1.81
C TYR A 178 15.84 -6.14 -3.13
N GLN A 179 14.68 -5.51 -3.29
CA GLN A 179 14.38 -4.69 -4.46
C GLN A 179 15.36 -3.53 -4.59
N SER A 180 15.76 -2.88 -3.49
CA SER A 180 16.70 -1.76 -3.53
C SER A 180 18.13 -2.16 -3.91
N ILE A 181 18.49 -3.44 -3.80
CA ILE A 181 19.79 -3.98 -4.23
C ILE A 181 19.71 -4.79 -5.54
N GLY A 182 18.58 -4.70 -6.25
CA GLY A 182 18.40 -5.31 -7.57
C GLY A 182 18.17 -6.82 -7.56
N VAL A 183 17.77 -7.41 -6.44
CA VAL A 183 17.35 -8.82 -6.37
C VAL A 183 15.91 -8.92 -6.84
N ASP A 184 15.66 -9.82 -7.79
CA ASP A 184 14.30 -10.11 -8.27
C ASP A 184 13.48 -10.77 -7.16
N THR A 185 12.45 -10.06 -6.71
CA THR A 185 11.50 -10.53 -5.71
C THR A 185 10.05 -10.47 -6.20
N GLU A 186 9.84 -10.35 -7.52
CA GLU A 186 8.50 -10.15 -8.09
C GLU A 186 7.54 -11.28 -7.68
N ARG A 187 8.00 -12.53 -7.77
CA ARG A 187 7.21 -13.70 -7.37
C ARG A 187 6.81 -13.64 -5.89
N LEU A 188 7.77 -13.46 -5.00
CA LEU A 188 7.54 -13.41 -3.55
C LEU A 188 6.64 -12.24 -3.15
N GLY A 189 6.79 -11.09 -3.82
CA GLY A 189 5.92 -9.94 -3.63
C GLY A 189 4.46 -10.22 -4.01
N LYS A 190 4.21 -10.92 -5.13
CA LYS A 190 2.86 -11.32 -5.54
C LYS A 190 2.24 -12.33 -4.58
N GLU A 191 3.02 -13.31 -4.11
CA GLU A 191 2.57 -14.29 -3.13
C GLU A 191 2.20 -13.61 -1.80
N LEU A 192 3.07 -12.74 -1.28
CA LEU A 192 2.78 -11.97 -0.06
C LEU A 192 1.53 -11.10 -0.23
N PHE A 193 1.37 -10.44 -1.38
CA PHE A 193 0.18 -9.63 -1.67
C PHE A 193 -1.11 -10.47 -1.58
N SER A 194 -1.11 -11.68 -2.16
CA SER A 194 -2.25 -12.61 -2.11
C SER A 194 -2.56 -13.05 -0.69
N VAL A 195 -1.54 -13.42 0.08
CA VAL A 195 -1.68 -13.83 1.49
C VAL A 195 -2.25 -12.68 2.33
N ARG A 196 -1.69 -11.47 2.18
CA ARG A 196 -2.16 -10.26 2.88
C ARG A 196 -3.62 -9.94 2.54
N ASN A 197 -4.00 -10.02 1.27
CA ASN A 197 -5.38 -9.75 0.85
C ASN A 197 -6.37 -10.76 1.47
N SER A 198 -6.01 -12.05 1.50
CA SER A 198 -6.82 -13.09 2.14
C SER A 198 -6.92 -12.88 3.65
N PHE A 199 -5.83 -12.48 4.29
CA PHE A 199 -5.79 -12.16 5.72
C PHE A 199 -6.66 -10.96 6.10
N HIS A 200 -6.58 -9.87 5.33
CA HIS A 200 -7.35 -8.65 5.64
C HIS A 200 -8.86 -8.82 5.36
N SER A 201 -9.27 -9.74 4.48
CA SER A 201 -10.71 -10.02 4.27
C SER A 201 -11.32 -10.77 5.45
N LEU A 202 -10.60 -11.72 6.05
CA LEU A 202 -11.01 -12.59 7.17
C LEU A 202 -11.66 -11.86 8.34
N PHE A 203 -11.25 -10.62 8.63
CA PHE A 203 -11.84 -9.82 9.71
C PHE A 203 -13.35 -9.56 9.52
N HIS A 204 -13.79 -9.45 8.27
CA HIS A 204 -15.16 -9.06 7.95
C HIS A 204 -16.19 -10.15 8.23
N GLU A 205 -15.75 -11.41 8.39
CA GLU A 205 -16.58 -12.52 8.89
C GLU A 205 -16.92 -12.40 10.39
N VAL A 206 -16.15 -11.61 11.16
CA VAL A 206 -16.26 -11.41 12.62
C VAL A 206 -16.52 -12.70 13.42
N ASN A 207 -15.85 -13.78 13.02
CA ASN A 207 -15.96 -15.11 13.64
C ASN A 207 -14.64 -15.50 14.31
N THR A 208 -14.62 -15.57 15.63
CA THR A 208 -13.41 -15.84 16.42
C THR A 208 -12.80 -17.21 16.14
N ALA A 209 -13.62 -18.24 15.90
CA ALA A 209 -13.14 -19.59 15.61
C ALA A 209 -12.47 -19.65 14.23
N LEU A 210 -13.12 -19.05 13.23
CA LEU A 210 -12.59 -18.97 11.86
C LEU A 210 -11.30 -18.14 11.82
N VAL A 211 -11.29 -16.99 12.50
CA VAL A 211 -10.09 -16.14 12.60
C VAL A 211 -8.93 -16.93 13.19
N LYS A 212 -9.17 -17.69 14.26
CA LYS A 212 -8.12 -18.51 14.90
C LYS A 212 -7.58 -19.60 13.98
N SER A 213 -8.46 -20.30 13.26
CA SER A 213 -8.03 -21.37 12.34
C SER A 213 -7.29 -20.83 11.12
N GLU A 214 -7.85 -19.82 10.45
CA GLU A 214 -7.27 -19.24 9.23
C GLU A 214 -5.99 -18.46 9.50
N SER A 215 -5.89 -17.76 10.63
CA SER A 215 -4.62 -17.09 11.00
C SER A 215 -3.49 -18.10 11.18
N GLY A 216 -3.79 -19.32 11.66
CA GLY A 216 -2.80 -20.40 11.75
C GLY A 216 -2.29 -20.83 10.37
N ARG A 217 -3.20 -21.03 9.41
CA ARG A 217 -2.86 -21.35 8.02
C ARG A 217 -2.05 -20.24 7.36
N ILE A 218 -2.50 -19.00 7.49
CA ILE A 218 -1.82 -17.81 6.95
C ILE A 218 -0.42 -17.67 7.54
N ASN A 219 -0.25 -17.84 8.85
CA ASN A 219 1.05 -17.77 9.48
C ASN A 219 2.00 -18.86 8.98
N ALA A 220 1.49 -20.07 8.66
CA ALA A 220 2.31 -21.12 8.05
C ALA A 220 2.76 -20.76 6.62
N GLU A 221 1.89 -20.14 5.82
CA GLU A 221 2.24 -19.63 4.48
C GLU A 221 3.28 -18.50 4.56
N LEU A 222 3.12 -17.57 5.50
CA LEU A 222 4.09 -16.51 5.75
C LEU A 222 5.44 -17.08 6.19
N SER A 223 5.46 -18.08 7.07
CA SER A 223 6.72 -18.74 7.49
C SER A 223 7.43 -19.43 6.31
N LYS A 224 6.68 -19.95 5.33
CA LYS A 224 7.28 -20.49 4.10
C LYS A 224 7.93 -19.39 3.28
N LEU A 225 7.24 -18.26 3.07
CA LEU A 225 7.81 -17.09 2.38
C LEU A 225 9.05 -16.57 3.10
N ASP A 226 9.00 -16.49 4.42
CA ASP A 226 10.11 -16.03 5.26
C ASP A 226 11.33 -16.97 5.15
N GLY A 227 11.09 -18.29 5.07
CA GLY A 227 12.12 -19.28 4.80
C GLY A 227 12.76 -19.12 3.41
N GLU A 228 11.96 -18.84 2.37
CA GLU A 228 12.50 -18.56 1.03
C GLU A 228 13.36 -17.29 1.00
N LEU A 229 12.95 -16.24 1.73
CA LEU A 229 13.76 -15.03 1.90
C LEU A 229 15.05 -15.33 2.69
N GLN A 230 15.01 -16.24 3.67
CA GLN A 230 16.20 -16.61 4.45
C GLN A 230 17.27 -17.25 3.57
N LEU A 231 16.87 -18.07 2.60
CA LEU A 231 17.81 -18.64 1.62
C LEU A 231 18.51 -17.54 0.80
N ILE A 232 17.79 -16.47 0.46
CA ILE A 232 18.37 -15.30 -0.22
C ILE A 232 19.36 -14.57 0.68
N ASP A 233 19.04 -14.37 1.96
CA ASP A 233 19.95 -13.78 2.95
C ASP A 233 21.23 -14.60 3.09
N ASP A 234 21.11 -15.91 3.23
CA ASP A 234 22.23 -16.82 3.40
C ASP A 234 23.13 -16.83 2.15
N GLU A 235 22.54 -16.83 0.95
CA GLU A 235 23.28 -16.75 -0.29
C GLU A 235 24.05 -15.42 -0.42
N GLN A 236 23.41 -14.30 -0.12
CA GLN A 236 24.07 -12.99 -0.14
C GLN A 236 25.19 -12.89 0.90
N GLY A 237 24.95 -13.40 2.11
CA GLY A 237 25.95 -13.48 3.17
C GLY A 237 27.19 -14.25 2.71
N ARG A 238 26.99 -15.43 2.12
CA ARG A 238 28.08 -16.23 1.54
C ARG A 238 28.82 -15.49 0.42
N ARG A 239 28.10 -14.84 -0.51
CA ARG A 239 28.71 -14.05 -1.59
C ARG A 239 29.56 -12.90 -1.06
N ARG A 240 29.12 -12.20 0.00
CA ARG A 240 29.89 -11.13 0.65
C ARG A 240 31.17 -11.65 1.29
N VAL A 241 31.11 -12.78 2.00
CA VAL A 241 32.29 -13.39 2.63
C VAL A 241 33.29 -13.86 1.58
N VAL A 242 32.83 -14.63 0.59
CA VAL A 242 33.70 -15.15 -0.48
C VAL A 242 34.30 -14.00 -1.30
N GLY A 243 33.49 -13.00 -1.66
CA GLY A 243 33.97 -11.81 -2.35
C GLY A 243 35.01 -11.02 -1.54
N GLY A 244 34.78 -10.84 -0.24
CA GLY A 244 35.72 -10.19 0.67
C GLY A 244 37.05 -10.93 0.77
N ILE A 245 37.02 -12.26 0.89
CA ILE A 245 38.23 -13.10 0.89
C ILE A 245 38.98 -12.96 -0.45
N ALA A 246 38.29 -13.03 -1.59
CA ALA A 246 38.90 -12.90 -2.91
C ALA A 246 39.59 -11.54 -3.08
N VAL A 247 38.94 -10.44 -2.68
CA VAL A 247 39.53 -9.10 -2.72
C VAL A 247 40.76 -9.00 -1.81
N ALA A 248 40.70 -9.54 -0.59
CA ALA A 248 41.83 -9.54 0.34
C ALA A 248 43.05 -10.31 -0.22
N LEU A 249 42.81 -11.48 -0.84
CA LEU A 249 43.88 -12.26 -1.48
C LEU A 249 44.50 -11.52 -2.67
N LEU A 250 43.70 -10.85 -3.50
CA LEU A 250 44.20 -10.04 -4.62
C LEU A 250 45.06 -8.86 -4.13
N LEU A 251 44.64 -8.19 -3.06
CA LEU A 251 45.40 -7.10 -2.46
C LEU A 251 46.72 -7.60 -1.83
N ALA A 252 46.69 -8.73 -1.16
CA ALA A 252 47.89 -9.36 -0.59
C ALA A 252 48.89 -9.77 -1.69
N LEU A 253 48.39 -10.35 -2.79
CA LEU A 253 49.21 -10.70 -3.95
C LEU A 253 49.81 -9.45 -4.62
N ALA A 254 49.02 -8.39 -4.79
CA ALA A 254 49.49 -7.12 -5.33
C ALA A 254 50.57 -6.48 -4.46
N LEU A 255 50.40 -6.50 -3.13
CA LEU A 255 51.39 -6.03 -2.18
C LEU A 255 52.67 -6.87 -2.25
N PHE A 256 52.55 -8.19 -2.29
CA PHE A 256 53.69 -9.10 -2.40
C PHE A 256 54.48 -8.86 -3.69
N ALA A 257 53.80 -8.73 -4.83
CA ALA A 257 54.44 -8.41 -6.11
C ALA A 257 55.13 -7.03 -6.09
N TYR A 258 54.53 -6.03 -5.44
CA TYR A 258 55.13 -4.71 -5.24
C TYR A 258 56.41 -4.79 -4.40
N LEU A 259 56.38 -5.52 -3.28
CA LEU A 259 57.54 -5.72 -2.41
C LEU A 259 58.67 -6.47 -3.13
N LEU A 260 58.37 -7.55 -3.86
CA LEU A 260 59.37 -8.26 -4.67
C LEU A 260 60.02 -7.33 -5.71
N ARG A 261 59.22 -6.55 -6.44
CA ARG A 261 59.74 -5.60 -7.43
C ARG A 261 60.67 -4.56 -6.81
N LYS A 262 60.41 -4.15 -5.57
CA LYS A 262 61.27 -3.20 -4.84
C LYS A 262 62.62 -3.85 -4.49
N THR A 263 62.60 -5.08 -3.98
CA THR A 263 63.82 -5.78 -3.54
C THR A 263 64.79 -6.13 -4.67
N PHE A 264 64.31 -6.38 -5.89
CA PHE A 264 65.16 -6.73 -7.04
C PHE A 264 65.63 -5.54 -7.89
N ARG A 265 65.33 -4.30 -7.47
CA ARG A 265 65.67 -3.08 -8.22
C ARG A 265 66.75 -2.24 -7.54
N ASP A 266 67.17 -2.64 -6.34
CA ASP A 266 68.34 -2.17 -5.61
C ASP A 266 69.47 -3.20 -5.76
#